data_AF-A0A2E1ZJF1-F1
#
_entry.id   AF-A0A2E1ZJF1-F1
#
_cell.length_a   1.000
_cell.length_b   1.000
_cell.length_c   1.000
_cell.angle_alpha   90.00
_cell.angle_beta   90.00
_cell.angle_gamma   90.00
#
_symmetry.space_group_name_H-M   'P 1'
#
loop_
_entity.id
_entity.type
_entity.pdbx_description
1 polymer ?
#
loop_
_entity_poly.entity_id
_entity_poly.type
_entity_poly.pdbx_seq_one_letter_code
_entity_poly.pdbx_strand_id
1 'polypeptide(L)'
;MFGLGMQLGGGCASGTLFTVGGGNTRMLITLAAFISGSLIGTWQWELWQDVPGVPPIALSQNFGMLGGIGISLLLFSVVWFASIGYEKKRHGAAVTEPRSGFSMMRGPWPLIAGALALVLVQAATMMLAGRPWGVTSAFALWGAKLAMGVGMDVSSWAYWSRSGPAASLDQSVFNDITSVMNIGIMLGALIAAGLARKFAPSKKVPKGHILAAIIGGLLLGYGARIAFGCNIGAYFSGIGSTSMHGWLWFAAAFAGSLLGTKLRPKFDLN
;
A
#
# COMPACT_ATOMS: atom_id res chain seq x y z
N MET A 1 6.81 -8.02 7.70
CA MET A 1 5.37 -8.33 7.82
C MET A 1 4.58 -7.89 6.60
N PHE A 2 4.56 -6.60 6.27
CA PHE A 2 3.75 -6.06 5.17
C PHE A 2 3.96 -6.80 3.83
N GLY A 3 5.21 -7.05 3.43
CA GLY A 3 5.52 -7.76 2.19
C GLY A 3 4.97 -9.19 2.12
N LEU A 4 5.00 -9.92 3.22
CA LEU A 4 4.40 -11.26 3.32
C LEU A 4 2.88 -11.16 3.20
N GLY A 5 2.30 -10.17 3.89
CA GLY A 5 0.89 -9.85 3.82
C GLY A 5 0.41 -9.53 2.40
N MET A 6 1.22 -8.86 1.58
CA MET A 6 0.87 -8.57 0.18
C MET A 6 0.61 -9.84 -0.63
N GLN A 7 1.42 -10.87 -0.42
CA GLN A 7 1.32 -12.13 -1.18
C GLN A 7 0.15 -12.99 -0.73
N LEU A 8 -0.10 -13.08 0.58
CA LEU A 8 -1.24 -13.84 1.11
C LEU A 8 -2.57 -13.10 0.91
N GLY A 9 -2.58 -11.78 1.09
CA GLY A 9 -3.73 -10.91 0.91
C GLY A 9 -4.14 -10.71 -0.54
N GLY A 10 -3.26 -11.00 -1.50
CA GLY A 10 -3.52 -10.89 -2.93
C GLY A 10 -3.37 -9.49 -3.51
N GLY A 11 -2.77 -8.55 -2.76
CA GLY A 11 -2.57 -7.18 -3.20
C GLY A 11 -1.87 -6.30 -2.16
N CYS A 12 -1.48 -5.09 -2.58
CA CYS A 12 -1.04 -4.03 -1.67
C CYS A 12 -2.25 -3.23 -1.13
N ALA A 13 -2.01 -2.15 -0.38
CA ALA A 13 -3.08 -1.31 0.17
C ALA A 13 -4.03 -0.73 -0.91
N SER A 14 -3.48 -0.01 -1.89
CA SER A 14 -4.27 0.55 -3.00
C SER A 14 -4.81 -0.54 -3.92
N GLY A 15 -4.06 -1.62 -4.13
CA GLY A 15 -4.52 -2.80 -4.87
C GLY A 15 -5.75 -3.43 -4.21
N THR A 16 -5.77 -3.54 -2.89
CA THR A 16 -6.93 -4.03 -2.14
C THR A 16 -8.17 -3.17 -2.38
N LEU A 17 -8.04 -1.84 -2.30
CA LEU A 17 -9.14 -0.91 -2.59
C LEU A 17 -9.64 -1.01 -4.03
N PHE A 18 -8.72 -0.99 -4.99
CA PHE A 18 -9.04 -1.10 -6.42
C PHE A 18 -9.75 -2.43 -6.73
N THR A 19 -9.25 -3.54 -6.20
CA THR A 19 -9.82 -4.87 -6.47
C THR A 19 -11.14 -5.10 -5.72
N VAL A 20 -11.33 -4.48 -4.54
CA VAL A 20 -12.64 -4.39 -3.88
C VAL A 20 -13.64 -3.63 -4.74
N GLY A 21 -13.27 -2.44 -5.22
CA GLY A 21 -14.13 -1.65 -6.12
C GLY A 21 -14.45 -2.39 -7.42
N GLY A 22 -13.52 -3.21 -7.92
CA GLY A 22 -13.73 -4.10 -9.07
C GLY A 22 -14.65 -5.31 -8.81
N GLY A 23 -15.12 -5.52 -7.58
CA GLY A 23 -16.10 -6.55 -7.23
C GLY A 23 -15.50 -7.86 -6.72
N ASN A 24 -14.25 -7.91 -6.28
CA ASN A 24 -13.66 -9.15 -5.78
C ASN A 24 -14.04 -9.43 -4.31
N THR A 25 -14.84 -10.48 -4.09
CA THR A 25 -15.31 -10.90 -2.76
C THR A 25 -14.19 -11.27 -1.80
N ARG A 26 -13.12 -11.92 -2.28
CA ARG A 26 -11.97 -12.28 -1.41
C ARG A 26 -11.29 -11.01 -0.88
N MET A 27 -11.18 -9.98 -1.71
CA MET A 27 -10.50 -8.74 -1.30
C MET A 27 -11.30 -7.94 -0.27
N LEU A 28 -12.63 -8.13 -0.17
CA LEU A 28 -13.40 -7.59 0.95
C LEU A 28 -12.95 -8.17 2.29
N ILE A 29 -12.67 -9.48 2.32
CA ILE A 29 -12.14 -10.16 3.51
C ILE A 29 -10.74 -9.61 3.85
N THR A 30 -9.88 -9.49 2.84
CA THR A 30 -8.54 -8.87 3.02
C THR A 30 -8.67 -7.45 3.57
N LEU A 31 -9.59 -6.63 3.03
CA LEU A 31 -9.80 -5.25 3.48
C LEU A 31 -10.29 -5.18 4.93
N ALA A 32 -11.28 -6.01 5.30
CA ALA A 32 -11.76 -6.07 6.68
C ALA A 32 -10.63 -6.47 7.65
N ALA A 33 -9.87 -7.51 7.31
CA ALA A 33 -8.71 -7.92 8.10
C ALA A 33 -7.58 -6.87 8.11
N PHE A 34 -7.40 -6.10 7.03
CA PHE A 34 -6.48 -4.96 6.98
C PHE A 34 -6.90 -3.89 7.99
N ILE A 35 -8.17 -3.51 8.01
CA ILE A 35 -8.72 -2.54 8.96
C ILE A 35 -8.50 -3.02 10.39
N SER A 36 -8.84 -4.28 10.70
CA SER A 36 -8.60 -4.87 12.02
C SER A 36 -7.12 -4.90 12.39
N GLY A 37 -6.24 -5.32 11.48
CA GLY A 37 -4.79 -5.33 11.70
C GLY A 37 -4.22 -3.94 11.92
N SER A 38 -4.75 -2.94 11.22
CA SER A 38 -4.36 -1.54 11.40
C SER A 38 -4.79 -1.01 12.76
N LEU A 39 -5.99 -1.35 13.22
CA LEU A 39 -6.48 -1.01 14.56
C LEU A 39 -5.59 -1.63 15.65
N ILE A 40 -5.27 -2.93 15.54
CA ILE A 40 -4.34 -3.60 16.45
C ILE A 40 -2.97 -2.91 16.45
N GLY A 41 -2.49 -2.48 15.29
CA GLY A 41 -1.25 -1.71 15.18
C GLY A 41 -1.30 -0.33 15.87
N THR A 42 -2.48 0.31 15.96
CA THR A 42 -2.64 1.54 16.74
C THR A 42 -2.70 1.30 18.24
N TRP A 43 -3.26 0.16 18.67
CA TRP A 43 -3.30 -0.24 20.07
C TRP A 43 -1.90 -0.58 20.60
N GLN A 44 -1.11 -1.31 19.81
CA GLN A 44 0.25 -1.73 20.15
C GLN A 44 1.32 -0.70 19.77
N TRP A 45 0.94 0.53 19.48
CA TRP A 45 1.85 1.56 18.96
C TRP A 45 3.06 1.80 19.88
N GLU A 46 2.84 1.84 21.19
CA GLU A 46 3.87 2.10 22.21
C GLU A 46 5.00 1.07 22.17
N LEU A 47 4.69 -0.20 21.93
CA LEU A 47 5.68 -1.28 21.86
C LEU A 47 6.75 -1.05 20.79
N TRP A 48 6.46 -0.23 19.78
CA TRP A 48 7.36 0.04 18.66
C TRP A 48 8.03 1.42 18.72
N GLN A 49 7.65 2.29 19.65
CA GLN A 49 8.26 3.63 19.74
C GLN A 49 9.65 3.61 20.36
N ASP A 50 9.91 2.68 21.29
CA ASP A 50 11.19 2.59 22.02
C ASP A 50 12.20 1.62 21.37
N VAL A 51 11.86 1.07 20.20
CA VAL A 51 12.74 0.15 19.49
C VAL A 51 13.94 0.93 18.92
N PRO A 52 15.16 0.38 18.94
CA PRO A 52 16.34 1.03 18.37
C PRO A 52 16.07 1.52 16.94
N GLY A 53 16.19 2.83 16.75
CA GLY A 53 15.87 3.52 15.51
C GLY A 53 17.02 4.41 15.06
N VAL A 54 17.12 4.60 13.75
CA VAL A 54 18.01 5.58 13.15
C VAL A 54 17.18 6.84 12.88
N PRO A 55 17.72 8.05 13.12
CA PRO A 55 17.01 9.29 12.79
C PRO A 55 16.62 9.32 11.30
N PRO A 56 15.51 9.99 10.93
CA PRO A 56 15.09 10.10 9.54
C PRO A 56 16.18 10.75 8.67
N ILE A 57 16.61 10.04 7.63
CA ILE A 57 17.60 10.55 6.66
C ILE A 57 16.89 10.92 5.37
N ALA A 58 16.89 12.21 5.05
CA ALA A 58 16.50 12.74 3.75
C ALA A 58 17.76 12.98 2.89
N LEU A 59 17.85 12.30 1.75
CA LEU A 59 19.00 12.42 0.85
C LEU A 59 19.18 13.86 0.34
N SER A 60 18.07 14.56 0.09
CA SER A 60 18.10 15.95 -0.35
C SER A 60 18.67 16.92 0.69
N GLN A 61 18.52 16.63 1.99
CA GLN A 61 19.07 17.47 3.06
C GLN A 61 20.59 17.28 3.19
N ASN A 62 21.08 16.04 2.98
CA ASN A 62 22.50 15.73 3.15
C ASN A 62 23.35 15.99 1.90
N PHE A 63 22.78 15.78 0.71
CA PHE A 63 23.52 15.85 -0.57
C PHE A 63 22.99 16.92 -1.52
N GLY A 64 22.07 17.77 -1.05
CA GLY A 64 21.32 18.70 -1.89
C GLY A 64 20.29 17.99 -2.78
N MET A 65 19.41 18.77 -3.41
CA MET A 65 18.34 18.23 -4.25
C MET A 65 18.87 17.38 -5.42
N LEU A 66 19.86 17.90 -6.16
CA LEU A 66 20.46 17.18 -7.29
C LEU A 66 21.19 15.90 -6.84
N GLY A 67 21.90 15.95 -5.71
CA GLY A 67 22.56 14.77 -5.15
C GLY A 67 21.56 13.70 -4.72
N GLY A 68 20.47 14.09 -4.04
CA GLY A 68 19.42 13.16 -3.64
C GLY A 68 18.71 12.48 -4.82
N ILE A 69 18.45 13.23 -5.89
CA ILE A 69 17.91 12.69 -7.15
C ILE A 69 18.94 11.75 -7.79
N GLY A 70 20.20 12.15 -7.90
CA GLY A 70 21.28 11.34 -8.47
C GLY A 70 21.46 10.00 -7.75
N ILE A 71 21.46 10.01 -6.41
CA ILE A 71 21.52 8.79 -5.59
C ILE A 71 20.29 7.91 -5.83
N SER A 72 19.09 8.49 -5.91
CA SER A 72 17.87 7.72 -6.17
C SER A 72 17.91 7.06 -7.56
N LEU A 73 18.37 7.78 -8.59
CA LEU A 73 18.56 7.24 -9.94
C LEU A 73 19.62 6.13 -9.99
N LEU A 74 20.71 6.29 -9.24
CA LEU A 74 21.72 5.24 -9.09
C LEU A 74 21.11 3.98 -8.46
N LEU A 75 20.36 4.11 -7.37
CA LEU A 75 19.69 2.97 -6.72
C LEU A 75 18.66 2.30 -7.65
N PHE A 76 17.87 3.07 -8.40
CA PHE A 76 16.98 2.51 -9.43
C PHE A 76 17.75 1.75 -10.52
N SER A 77 18.88 2.30 -10.97
CA SER A 77 19.74 1.64 -11.97
C SER A 77 20.29 0.33 -11.46
N VAL A 78 20.72 0.28 -10.18
CA VAL A 78 21.19 -0.96 -9.54
C VAL A 78 20.08 -2.01 -9.49
N VAL A 79 18.87 -1.65 -9.06
CA VAL A 79 17.72 -2.57 -9.03
C VAL A 79 17.39 -3.08 -10.44
N TRP A 80 17.43 -2.19 -11.43
CA TRP A 80 17.18 -2.53 -12.83
C TRP A 80 18.19 -3.55 -13.38
N PHE A 81 19.50 -3.26 -13.25
CA PHE A 81 20.54 -4.16 -13.74
C PHE A 81 20.56 -5.49 -12.98
N ALA A 82 20.34 -5.47 -11.67
CA ALA A 82 20.24 -6.69 -10.87
C ALA A 82 19.05 -7.56 -11.32
N SER A 83 17.90 -6.95 -11.60
CA SER A 83 16.70 -7.65 -12.07
C SER A 83 16.93 -8.28 -13.45
N ILE A 84 17.48 -7.53 -14.40
CA ILE A 84 17.82 -8.05 -15.74
C ILE A 84 18.86 -9.17 -15.66
N GLY A 85 19.90 -9.00 -14.85
CA GLY A 85 20.95 -10.01 -14.69
C GLY A 85 20.39 -11.31 -14.12
N TYR A 86 19.51 -11.20 -13.11
CA TYR A 86 18.83 -12.35 -12.53
C TYR A 86 17.90 -13.05 -13.52
N GLU A 87 17.11 -12.28 -14.27
CA GLU A 87 16.16 -12.79 -15.24
C GLU A 87 16.85 -13.50 -16.41
N LYS A 88 17.86 -12.88 -17.03
CA LYS A 88 18.66 -13.49 -18.09
C LYS A 88 19.34 -14.78 -17.62
N LYS A 89 19.84 -14.82 -16.38
CA LYS A 89 20.46 -16.03 -15.82
C LYS A 89 19.46 -17.17 -15.63
N ARG A 90 18.20 -16.87 -15.28
CA ARG A 90 17.14 -17.86 -15.02
C ARG A 90 16.39 -18.30 -16.27
N HIS A 91 16.16 -17.38 -17.21
CA HIS A 91 15.24 -17.56 -18.33
C HIS A 91 15.89 -17.36 -19.71
N GLY A 92 17.19 -17.05 -19.77
CA GLY A 92 17.95 -16.86 -21.01
C GLY A 92 17.74 -15.50 -21.69
N ALA A 93 16.55 -14.93 -21.57
CA ALA A 93 16.21 -13.59 -22.06
C ALA A 93 15.41 -12.81 -21.00
N ALA A 94 15.49 -11.48 -21.08
CA ALA A 94 14.61 -10.62 -20.28
C ALA A 94 13.23 -10.56 -20.94
N VAL A 95 12.16 -10.62 -20.16
CA VAL A 95 10.79 -10.51 -20.68
C VAL A 95 10.60 -9.09 -21.22
N THR A 96 10.43 -8.99 -22.54
CA THR A 96 10.00 -7.76 -23.19
C THR A 96 8.48 -7.67 -23.17
N GLU A 97 7.95 -6.62 -22.54
CA GLU A 97 6.53 -6.30 -22.60
C GLU A 97 6.08 -6.08 -24.06
N PRO A 98 4.95 -6.68 -24.48
CA PRO A 98 4.40 -6.43 -25.80
C PRO A 98 4.04 -4.94 -25.94
N ARG A 99 4.57 -4.28 -26.96
CA ARG A 99 4.20 -2.91 -27.31
C ARG A 99 2.76 -2.92 -27.84
N SER A 100 1.79 -2.53 -27.02
CA SER A 100 0.44 -2.25 -27.48
C SER A 100 0.36 -0.86 -28.14
N GLY A 101 -0.53 -0.71 -29.11
CA GLY A 101 -0.91 0.62 -29.60
C GLY A 101 -1.57 1.42 -28.48
N PHE A 102 -1.27 2.72 -28.38
CA PHE A 102 -1.91 3.59 -27.39
C PHE A 102 -3.36 3.87 -27.79
N SER A 103 -4.30 3.58 -26.87
CA SER A 103 -5.69 4.02 -26.98
C SER A 103 -6.09 4.74 -25.70
N MET A 104 -6.63 5.94 -25.84
CA MET A 104 -7.04 6.78 -24.71
C MET A 104 -8.20 6.17 -23.90
N MET A 105 -9.00 5.29 -24.51
CA MET A 105 -10.19 4.71 -23.87
C MET A 105 -10.09 3.21 -23.57
N ARG A 106 -9.16 2.48 -24.21
CA ARG A 106 -9.05 1.01 -24.08
C ARG A 106 -7.62 0.58 -23.79
N GLY A 107 -7.47 -0.37 -22.87
CA GLY A 107 -6.18 -0.99 -22.52
C GLY A 107 -5.76 -2.09 -23.50
N PRO A 108 -4.52 -2.62 -23.36
CA PRO A 108 -3.55 -2.31 -22.31
C PRO A 108 -2.81 -0.99 -22.57
N TRP A 109 -2.68 -0.16 -21.54
CA TRP A 109 -1.94 1.10 -21.60
C TRP A 109 -0.44 0.88 -21.35
N PRO A 110 0.44 1.68 -21.96
CA PRO A 110 1.87 1.59 -21.70
C PRO A 110 2.19 1.93 -20.24
N LEU A 111 3.20 1.28 -19.66
CA LEU A 111 3.61 1.50 -18.27
C LEU A 111 3.93 2.97 -17.95
N ILE A 112 4.46 3.70 -18.94
CA ILE A 112 4.76 5.13 -18.83
C ILE A 112 3.48 5.95 -18.57
N ALA A 113 2.35 5.61 -19.20
CA ALA A 113 1.09 6.30 -18.94
C ALA A 113 0.63 6.09 -17.48
N GLY A 114 0.80 4.87 -16.95
CA GLY A 114 0.55 4.58 -15.55
C GLY A 114 1.48 5.35 -14.60
N ALA A 115 2.78 5.41 -14.92
CA ALA A 115 3.76 6.17 -14.14
C ALA A 115 3.43 7.66 -14.11
N LEU A 116 3.13 8.26 -15.27
CA LEU A 116 2.73 9.67 -15.35
C LEU A 116 1.43 9.95 -14.59
N ALA A 117 0.44 9.05 -14.69
CA ALA A 117 -0.80 9.19 -13.92
C ALA A 117 -0.54 9.17 -12.40
N LEU A 118 0.33 8.29 -11.91
CA LEU A 118 0.71 8.25 -10.49
C LEU A 118 1.45 9.53 -10.06
N VAL A 119 2.33 10.07 -10.90
CA VAL A 119 3.02 11.35 -10.64
C VAL A 119 2.01 12.50 -10.55
N LEU A 120 1.06 12.56 -11.48
CA LEU A 120 0.00 13.58 -11.47
C LEU A 120 -0.86 13.49 -10.20
N VAL A 121 -1.27 12.27 -9.81
CA VAL A 121 -2.02 12.05 -8.56
C VAL A 121 -1.18 12.47 -7.35
N GLN A 122 0.11 12.20 -7.34
CA GLN A 122 0.99 12.61 -6.26
C GLN A 122 1.13 14.13 -6.17
N ALA A 123 1.36 14.80 -7.29
CA ALA A 123 1.48 16.26 -7.36
C ALA A 123 0.18 16.93 -6.90
N ALA A 124 -0.96 16.46 -7.41
CA ALA A 124 -2.27 16.94 -6.99
C ALA A 124 -2.51 16.71 -5.49
N THR A 125 -2.13 15.54 -4.96
CA THR A 125 -2.25 15.23 -3.53
C THR A 125 -1.39 16.17 -2.68
N MET A 126 -0.15 16.45 -3.07
CA MET A 126 0.69 17.39 -2.33
C MET A 126 0.12 18.82 -2.36
N MET A 127 -0.40 19.27 -3.51
CA MET A 127 -1.00 20.60 -3.64
C MET A 127 -2.27 20.76 -2.81
N LEU A 128 -3.13 19.73 -2.76
CA LEU A 128 -4.43 19.79 -2.07
C LEU A 128 -4.33 19.44 -0.58
N ALA A 129 -3.50 18.45 -0.23
CA ALA A 129 -3.43 17.91 1.14
C ALA A 129 -2.22 18.41 1.93
N GLY A 130 -1.27 19.11 1.30
CA GLY A 130 -0.03 19.59 1.94
C GLY A 130 0.93 18.47 2.37
N ARG A 131 0.66 17.22 2.00
CA ARG A 131 1.46 16.04 2.38
C ARG A 131 1.51 14.99 1.26
N PRO A 132 2.52 14.10 1.26
CA PRO A 132 2.63 13.05 0.25
C PRO A 132 1.48 12.04 0.33
N TRP A 133 1.30 11.25 -0.74
CA TRP A 133 0.12 10.40 -0.87
C TRP A 133 0.19 9.22 0.09
N GLY A 134 -0.85 9.04 0.89
CA GLY A 134 -1.00 7.94 1.84
C GLY A 134 -2.38 7.31 1.73
N VAL A 135 -2.46 6.02 2.06
CA VAL A 135 -3.69 5.22 1.96
C VAL A 135 -4.06 4.61 3.32
N THR A 136 -3.08 4.23 4.13
CA THR A 136 -3.30 3.32 5.26
C THR A 136 -3.75 4.00 6.56
N SER A 137 -3.64 5.32 6.68
CA SER A 137 -4.18 6.07 7.84
C SER A 137 -5.70 5.96 7.93
N ALA A 138 -6.40 5.96 6.79
CA ALA A 138 -7.85 5.79 6.77
C ALA A 138 -8.29 4.42 7.31
N PHE A 139 -7.53 3.35 7.06
CA PHE A 139 -7.86 2.03 7.61
C PHE A 139 -7.79 1.99 9.14
N ALA A 140 -6.81 2.69 9.72
CA ALA A 140 -6.73 2.87 11.16
C ALA A 140 -7.94 3.67 11.68
N LEU A 141 -8.31 4.76 10.99
CA LEU A 141 -9.46 5.60 11.36
C LEU A 141 -10.79 4.85 11.27
N TRP A 142 -11.02 4.09 10.19
CA TRP A 142 -12.23 3.28 10.03
C TRP A 142 -12.31 2.21 11.11
N GLY A 143 -11.18 1.54 11.41
CA GLY A 143 -11.10 0.57 12.50
C GLY A 143 -11.39 1.20 13.85
N ALA A 144 -10.82 2.37 14.13
CA ALA A 144 -11.02 3.08 15.39
C ALA A 144 -12.48 3.51 15.57
N LYS A 145 -13.11 4.07 14.54
CA LYS A 145 -14.52 4.46 14.60
C LYS A 145 -15.46 3.28 14.75
N LEU A 146 -15.17 2.15 14.10
CA LEU A 146 -15.93 0.91 14.31
C LEU A 146 -15.78 0.40 15.75
N ALA A 147 -14.57 0.45 16.31
CA ALA A 147 -14.31 0.07 17.69
C ALA A 147 -15.01 1.00 18.70
N MET A 148 -14.99 2.31 18.47
CA MET A 148 -15.74 3.28 19.27
C MET A 148 -17.24 3.04 19.18
N GLY A 149 -17.77 2.68 18.00
CA GLY A 149 -19.17 2.33 17.80
C GLY A 149 -19.64 1.10 18.59
N VAL A 150 -18.73 0.20 18.96
CA VAL A 150 -19.01 -0.95 19.84
C VAL A 150 -18.64 -0.71 21.31
N GLY A 151 -18.31 0.54 21.68
CA GLY A 151 -18.07 0.96 23.07
C GLY A 151 -16.62 0.90 23.54
N MET A 152 -15.64 0.68 22.65
CA MET A 152 -14.22 0.74 23.02
C MET A 152 -13.72 2.19 23.06
N ASP A 153 -13.09 2.60 24.15
CA ASP A 153 -12.38 3.88 24.19
C ASP A 153 -11.02 3.76 23.51
N VAL A 154 -10.97 4.20 22.26
CA VAL A 154 -9.76 4.23 21.42
C VAL A 154 -8.99 5.55 21.59
N SER A 155 -9.63 6.58 22.15
CA SER A 155 -9.06 7.94 22.26
C SER A 155 -7.89 8.00 23.26
N SER A 156 -7.90 7.13 24.25
CA SER A 156 -6.86 6.99 25.28
C SER A 156 -5.58 6.31 24.79
N TRP A 157 -5.56 5.69 23.60
CA TRP A 157 -4.36 5.00 23.10
C TRP A 157 -3.31 6.00 22.60
N ALA A 158 -2.02 5.75 22.85
CA ALA A 158 -0.95 6.67 22.47
C ALA A 158 -0.89 7.01 20.96
N TYR A 159 -1.34 6.12 20.08
CA TYR A 159 -1.43 6.46 18.66
C TYR A 159 -2.40 7.62 18.41
N TRP A 160 -3.52 7.63 19.13
CA TRP A 160 -4.66 8.53 18.96
C TRP A 160 -4.58 9.78 19.84
N SER A 161 -3.77 9.78 20.90
CA SER A 161 -3.52 10.97 21.74
C SER A 161 -2.69 12.06 21.05
N ARG A 162 -2.07 11.76 19.89
CA ARG A 162 -1.32 12.72 19.09
C ARG A 162 -2.26 13.69 18.37
N SER A 163 -1.86 14.95 18.25
CA SER A 163 -2.68 16.06 17.73
C SER A 163 -3.35 15.79 16.37
N GLY A 164 -2.64 15.17 15.42
CA GLY A 164 -3.20 14.85 14.10
C GLY A 164 -4.27 13.74 14.14
N PRO A 165 -3.94 12.52 14.61
CA PRO A 165 -4.90 11.43 14.75
C PRO A 165 -6.10 11.75 15.67
N ALA A 166 -5.89 12.47 16.78
CA ALA A 166 -6.95 12.84 17.72
C ALA A 166 -8.09 13.60 17.02
N ALA A 167 -7.74 14.66 16.29
CA ALA A 167 -8.72 15.49 15.57
C ALA A 167 -9.52 14.70 14.52
N SER A 168 -8.95 13.60 14.01
CA SER A 168 -9.63 12.74 13.03
C SER A 168 -10.71 11.86 13.66
N LEU A 169 -10.61 11.55 14.95
CA LEU A 169 -11.61 10.73 15.66
C LEU A 169 -12.93 11.48 15.84
N ASP A 170 -12.86 12.77 16.15
CA ASP A 170 -14.03 13.63 16.39
C ASP A 170 -14.77 14.01 15.10
N GLN A 171 -14.07 14.02 13.98
CA GLN A 171 -14.61 14.42 12.68
C GLN A 171 -15.20 13.23 11.91
N SER A 172 -16.06 13.50 10.92
CA SER A 172 -16.56 12.47 10.02
C SER A 172 -15.43 11.85 9.18
N VAL A 173 -15.60 10.58 8.78
CA VAL A 173 -14.68 9.93 7.82
C VAL A 173 -14.64 10.63 6.47
N PHE A 174 -15.62 11.47 6.15
CA PHE A 174 -15.65 12.28 4.93
C PHE A 174 -14.82 13.58 5.04
N ASN A 175 -14.41 13.97 6.25
CA ASN A 175 -13.50 15.10 6.45
C ASN A 175 -12.03 14.67 6.42
N ASP A 176 -11.74 13.37 6.59
CA ASP A 176 -10.37 12.86 6.43
C ASP A 176 -10.02 12.70 4.95
N ILE A 177 -9.00 13.43 4.53
CA ILE A 177 -8.51 13.45 3.14
C ILE A 177 -8.19 12.04 2.65
N THR A 178 -7.52 11.22 3.46
CA THR A 178 -7.10 9.88 3.05
C THR A 178 -8.29 8.94 2.90
N SER A 179 -9.29 9.06 3.76
CA SER A 179 -10.55 8.31 3.68
C SER A 179 -11.32 8.66 2.41
N VAL A 180 -11.46 9.94 2.08
CA VAL A 180 -12.10 10.39 0.83
C VAL A 180 -11.35 9.89 -0.40
N MET A 181 -10.01 9.96 -0.40
CA MET A 181 -9.18 9.40 -1.48
C MET A 181 -9.41 7.90 -1.66
N ASN A 182 -9.45 7.14 -0.56
CA ASN A 182 -9.67 5.69 -0.61
C ASN A 182 -11.05 5.33 -1.16
N ILE A 183 -12.09 6.09 -0.77
CA ILE A 183 -13.44 5.97 -1.34
C ILE A 183 -13.40 6.28 -2.83
N GLY A 184 -12.70 7.34 -3.23
CA GLY A 184 -12.49 7.69 -4.65
C GLY A 184 -11.81 6.58 -5.45
N ILE A 185 -10.80 5.91 -4.90
CA ILE A 185 -10.14 4.75 -5.53
C ILE A 185 -11.14 3.61 -5.74
N MET A 186 -11.94 3.28 -4.71
CA MET A 186 -12.95 2.21 -4.80
C MET A 186 -14.04 2.54 -5.82
N LEU A 187 -14.57 3.77 -5.79
CA LEU A 187 -15.60 4.22 -6.74
C LEU A 187 -15.08 4.30 -8.17
N GLY A 188 -13.87 4.82 -8.38
CA GLY A 188 -13.23 4.86 -9.69
C GLY A 188 -13.01 3.46 -10.26
N ALA A 189 -12.57 2.51 -9.42
CA ALA A 189 -12.44 1.11 -9.81
C ALA A 189 -13.78 0.45 -10.14
N LEU A 190 -14.83 0.76 -9.37
CA LEU A 190 -16.19 0.29 -9.63
C LEU A 190 -16.73 0.80 -10.97
N ILE A 191 -16.59 2.09 -11.24
CA ILE A 191 -17.02 2.70 -12.52
C ILE A 191 -16.23 2.08 -13.67
N ALA A 192 -14.91 1.95 -13.55
CA ALA A 192 -14.08 1.35 -14.59
C ALA A 192 -14.44 -0.13 -14.85
N ALA A 193 -14.66 -0.92 -13.79
CA ALA A 193 -15.06 -2.32 -13.91
C ALA A 193 -16.48 -2.47 -14.49
N GLY A 194 -17.40 -1.57 -14.12
CA GLY A 194 -18.77 -1.52 -14.66
C GLY A 194 -18.80 -1.17 -16.14
N LEU A 195 -18.07 -0.12 -16.56
CA LEU A 195 -17.93 0.27 -17.97
C LEU A 195 -17.24 -0.82 -18.80
N ALA A 196 -16.27 -1.53 -18.21
CA ALA A 196 -15.63 -2.68 -18.84
C ALA A 196 -16.49 -3.96 -18.85
N ARG A 197 -17.67 -3.96 -18.21
CA ARG A 197 -18.53 -5.14 -17.98
C ARG A 197 -17.78 -6.32 -17.35
N LYS A 198 -16.80 -6.02 -16.49
CA LYS A 198 -15.95 -7.01 -15.78
C LYS A 198 -16.30 -7.16 -14.30
N PHE A 199 -17.29 -6.41 -13.82
CA PHE A 199 -17.76 -6.53 -12.44
C PHE A 199 -18.49 -7.86 -12.23
N ALA A 200 -17.84 -8.81 -11.54
CA ALA A 200 -18.35 -10.17 -11.37
C ALA A 200 -17.97 -10.74 -9.98
N PRO A 201 -18.71 -10.39 -8.91
CA PRO A 201 -18.44 -10.91 -7.58
C PRO A 201 -18.67 -12.42 -7.49
N SER A 202 -17.64 -13.15 -7.03
CA SER A 202 -17.75 -14.58 -6.78
C SER A 202 -18.51 -14.86 -5.48
N LYS A 203 -19.47 -15.78 -5.53
CA LYS A 203 -20.21 -16.25 -4.34
C LYS A 203 -19.45 -17.31 -3.54
N LYS A 204 -18.43 -17.95 -4.11
CA LYS A 204 -17.68 -19.04 -3.47
C LYS A 204 -16.20 -18.69 -3.42
N VAL A 205 -15.67 -18.55 -2.22
CA VAL A 205 -14.23 -18.38 -1.97
C VAL A 205 -13.74 -19.61 -1.21
N PRO A 206 -12.72 -20.34 -1.71
CA PRO A 206 -12.17 -21.50 -1.02
C PRO A 206 -11.65 -21.16 0.39
N LYS A 207 -11.72 -22.12 1.32
CA LYS A 207 -11.30 -21.89 2.72
C LYS A 207 -9.83 -21.45 2.83
N GLY A 208 -8.93 -22.03 2.04
CA GLY A 208 -7.52 -21.62 1.99
C GLY A 208 -7.34 -20.16 1.61
N HIS A 209 -8.11 -19.69 0.63
CA HIS A 209 -8.08 -18.29 0.17
C HIS A 209 -8.63 -17.33 1.21
N ILE A 210 -9.67 -17.73 1.95
CA ILE A 210 -10.22 -16.94 3.07
C ILE A 210 -9.17 -16.82 4.17
N LEU A 211 -8.55 -17.93 4.57
CA LEU A 211 -7.53 -17.92 5.62
C LEU A 211 -6.32 -17.07 5.22
N ALA A 212 -5.87 -17.17 3.97
CA ALA A 212 -4.81 -16.32 3.45
C ALA A 212 -5.20 -14.84 3.38
N ALA A 213 -6.46 -14.53 3.04
CA ALA A 213 -6.97 -13.16 3.04
C ALA A 213 -6.99 -12.55 4.45
N ILE A 214 -7.42 -13.32 5.47
CA ILE A 214 -7.44 -12.89 6.87
C ILE A 214 -6.01 -12.66 7.37
N ILE A 215 -5.14 -13.67 7.26
CA ILE A 215 -3.75 -13.57 7.72
C ILE A 215 -3.02 -12.46 6.96
N GLY A 216 -3.19 -12.41 5.64
CA GLY A 216 -2.59 -11.41 4.78
C GLY A 216 -3.05 -10.00 5.13
N GLY A 217 -4.36 -9.80 5.30
CA GLY A 217 -4.95 -8.52 5.71
C GLY A 217 -4.42 -8.06 7.06
N LEU A 218 -4.43 -8.92 8.09
CA LEU A 218 -3.90 -8.58 9.42
C LEU A 218 -2.43 -8.15 9.36
N LEU A 219 -1.59 -8.89 8.61
CA LEU A 219 -0.18 -8.56 8.43
C LEU A 219 0.06 -7.27 7.64
N LEU A 220 -0.79 -6.98 6.65
CA LEU A 220 -0.78 -5.73 5.91
C LEU A 220 -1.14 -4.55 6.83
N GLY A 221 -2.22 -4.67 7.59
CA GLY A 221 -2.69 -3.64 8.52
C GLY A 221 -1.67 -3.32 9.59
N TYR A 222 -1.27 -4.33 10.35
CA TYR A 222 -0.31 -4.18 11.43
C TYR A 222 1.04 -3.70 10.89
N GLY A 223 1.53 -4.35 9.83
CA GLY A 223 2.78 -4.01 9.17
C GLY A 223 2.81 -2.56 8.67
N ALA A 224 1.70 -2.04 8.15
CA ALA A 224 1.61 -0.67 7.67
C ALA A 224 1.61 0.39 8.76
N ARG A 225 1.29 0.03 10.01
CA ARG A 225 1.37 0.96 11.15
C ARG A 225 2.79 1.02 11.67
N ILE A 226 3.39 -0.13 11.97
CA ILE A 226 4.75 -0.19 12.52
C ILE A 226 5.81 0.27 11.51
N ALA A 227 5.57 0.08 10.22
CA ALA A 227 6.48 0.51 9.16
C ALA A 227 6.16 1.92 8.63
N PHE A 228 5.26 2.67 9.29
CA PHE A 228 4.87 4.05 8.94
C PHE A 228 4.34 4.24 7.50
N GLY A 229 3.93 3.18 6.82
CA GLY A 229 3.34 3.28 5.48
C GLY A 229 3.23 1.96 4.72
N CYS A 230 2.77 2.08 3.48
CA CYS A 230 2.61 1.00 2.52
C CYS A 230 3.36 1.31 1.22
N ASN A 231 3.11 0.57 0.13
CA ASN A 231 3.72 0.83 -1.17
C ASN A 231 3.52 2.28 -1.66
N ILE A 232 2.36 2.89 -1.38
CA ILE A 232 2.09 4.26 -1.81
C ILE A 232 2.79 5.26 -0.89
N GLY A 233 2.62 5.13 0.43
CA GLY A 233 3.17 6.09 1.40
C GLY A 233 4.67 5.91 1.67
N ALA A 234 5.10 4.71 2.01
CA ALA A 234 6.50 4.45 2.38
C ALA A 234 7.40 4.30 1.15
N TYR A 235 6.97 3.56 0.13
CA TYR A 235 7.81 3.32 -1.05
C TYR A 235 7.73 4.45 -2.07
N PHE A 236 6.59 4.64 -2.72
CA PHE A 236 6.44 5.62 -3.80
C PHE A 236 6.63 7.06 -3.31
N SER A 237 5.87 7.48 -2.30
CA SER A 237 5.95 8.84 -1.75
C SER A 237 7.22 9.07 -0.93
N GLY A 238 7.71 8.04 -0.23
CA GLY A 238 8.95 8.13 0.54
C GLY A 238 10.17 8.31 -0.36
N ILE A 239 10.32 7.49 -1.40
CA ILE A 239 11.42 7.66 -2.37
C ILE A 239 11.26 8.96 -3.15
N GLY A 240 10.03 9.31 -3.56
CA GLY A 240 9.73 10.58 -4.23
C GLY A 240 10.10 11.83 -3.40
N SER A 241 10.02 11.74 -2.08
CA SER A 241 10.47 12.78 -1.15
C SER A 241 11.94 12.64 -0.71
N THR A 242 12.72 11.81 -1.40
CA THR A 242 14.15 11.54 -1.15
C THR A 242 14.46 10.91 0.22
N SER A 243 13.48 10.23 0.82
CA SER A 243 13.64 9.58 2.13
C SER A 243 14.33 8.22 2.01
N MET A 244 15.38 8.00 2.82
CA MET A 244 16.05 6.70 2.92
C MET A 244 15.16 5.61 3.52
N HIS A 245 14.16 5.99 4.32
CA HIS A 245 13.18 5.05 4.86
C HIS A 245 12.48 4.27 3.74
N GLY A 246 12.17 4.90 2.60
CA GLY A 246 11.49 4.23 1.49
C GLY A 246 12.31 3.09 0.88
N TRP A 247 13.63 3.25 0.80
CA TRP A 247 14.54 2.22 0.31
C TRP A 247 14.71 1.05 1.30
N LEU A 248 14.82 1.35 2.59
CA LEU A 248 14.86 0.32 3.64
C LEU A 248 13.55 -0.45 3.69
N TRP A 249 12.42 0.26 3.60
CA TRP A 249 11.10 -0.34 3.51
C TRP A 249 10.98 -1.24 2.30
N PHE A 250 11.47 -0.82 1.12
CA PHE A 250 11.49 -1.63 -0.10
C PHE A 250 12.23 -2.95 0.11
N ALA A 251 13.45 -2.91 0.65
CA ALA A 251 14.25 -4.12 0.86
C ALA A 251 13.53 -5.10 1.81
N ALA A 252 13.00 -4.61 2.93
CA ALA A 252 12.27 -5.43 3.89
C ALA A 252 10.94 -5.97 3.32
N ALA A 253 10.20 -5.16 2.57
CA ALA A 253 8.97 -5.56 1.91
C ALA A 253 9.23 -6.60 0.81
N PHE A 254 10.31 -6.43 0.04
CA PHE A 254 10.73 -7.38 -0.98
C PHE A 254 11.12 -8.73 -0.37
N ALA A 255 11.94 -8.73 0.68
CA ALA A 255 12.28 -9.96 1.41
C ALA A 255 11.03 -10.66 1.98
N GLY A 256 10.12 -9.91 2.60
CA GLY A 256 8.84 -10.44 3.08
C GLY A 256 7.98 -11.01 1.95
N SER A 257 7.98 -10.37 0.78
CA SER A 257 7.27 -10.83 -0.41
C SER A 257 7.85 -12.15 -0.93
N LEU A 258 9.18 -12.33 -0.95
CA LEU A 258 9.80 -13.60 -1.32
C LEU A 258 9.41 -14.76 -0.38
N LEU A 259 9.25 -14.48 0.91
CA LEU A 259 8.72 -15.48 1.85
C LEU A 259 7.24 -15.75 1.58
N GLY A 260 6.46 -14.71 1.31
CA GLY A 260 5.04 -14.82 0.99
C GLY A 260 4.77 -15.67 -0.26
N THR A 261 5.55 -15.52 -1.33
CA THR A 261 5.39 -16.33 -2.55
C THR A 261 5.63 -17.81 -2.30
N LYS A 262 6.57 -18.17 -1.41
CA LYS A 262 6.81 -19.56 -0.99
C LYS A 262 5.68 -20.13 -0.12
N LEU A 263 4.94 -19.29 0.61
CA LEU A 263 3.84 -19.72 1.49
C LEU A 263 2.50 -19.83 0.76
N ARG A 264 2.32 -19.12 -0.35
CA ARG A 264 1.09 -19.11 -1.16
C ARG A 264 0.53 -20.51 -1.48
N PRO A 265 1.33 -21.51 -1.91
CA PRO A 265 0.82 -22.85 -2.22
C PRO A 265 0.16 -23.55 -1.03
N LYS A 266 0.53 -23.21 0.22
CA LYS A 266 -0.08 -23.79 1.43
C LYS A 266 -1.54 -23.37 1.65
N PHE A 267 -1.99 -22.36 0.91
CA PHE A 267 -3.34 -21.80 0.98
C PHE A 267 -4.12 -21.96 -0.33
N ASP A 268 -3.66 -22.87 -1.21
CA ASP A 268 -4.20 -23.08 -2.56
C ASP A 268 -4.13 -21.81 -3.44
N LEU A 269 -3.15 -20.94 -3.17
CA LEU A 269 -2.84 -19.76 -3.98
C LEU A 269 -1.72 -20.13 -4.96
N ASN A 270 -2.07 -20.52 -6.18
CA ASN A 270 -1.09 -20.63 -7.26
C ASN A 270 -0.78 -19.25 -7.87
#